data_AF-A0A5R9AIU9-F1
#
_entry.id   AF-A0A5R9AIU9-F1
#
_cell.length_a   1.000
_cell.length_b   1.000
_cell.length_c   1.000
_cell.angle_alpha   90.00
_cell.angle_beta   90.00
_cell.angle_gamma   90.00
#
_symmetry.space_group_name_H-M   'P 1'
#
loop_
_entity.id
_entity.type
_entity.pdbx_description
1 polymer ?
#
loop_
_entity_poly.entity_id
_entity_poly.type
_entity_poly.pdbx_seq_one_letter_code
_entity_poly.pdbx_strand_id
1 'polypeptide(L)'
;MHHDFDVVEQKIAETEFFLGLMAKAGSSTFEFECYLSAFLASSRTSTLALQQFKHVEGFEEWYSKHRKALRENSTAKFFLDLRNAHLHGGQYPVRGGVFHRGKARYEFRTTESREPVPDSDILSACRNFFILILEIVHNSYVDLGVRIDSQQYYTKEHFSILGRSIDDAEIEVHGWICDSLIQEGYDEDARWSELRGKVYECSINHLFYSYLGKVTPQPVEPEHYSDFAYTPEERGWIHLPAGYSSVEAYWADSGIQKPDFYSL
;
A
#
# COMPACT_ATOMS: atom_id res chain seq x y z
N MET A 1 12.94 -8.21 18.52
CA MET A 1 13.17 -7.46 17.27
C MET A 1 11.92 -6.60 17.12
N HIS A 2 12.03 -5.29 17.31
CA HIS A 2 10.92 -4.38 17.03
C HIS A 2 10.75 -4.38 15.51
N HIS A 3 9.64 -4.94 15.03
CA HIS A 3 9.28 -4.87 13.62
C HIS A 3 8.50 -3.57 13.45
N ASP A 4 9.11 -2.60 12.78
CA ASP A 4 8.42 -1.40 12.32
C ASP A 4 7.61 -1.78 11.06
N PHE A 5 6.45 -1.16 10.89
CA PHE A 5 5.53 -1.47 9.79
C PHE A 5 6.11 -1.03 8.43
N ASP A 6 7.15 -0.19 8.45
CA ASP A 6 8.01 0.19 7.32
C ASP A 6 8.43 -1.00 6.43
N VAL A 7 8.68 -2.18 7.00
CA VAL A 7 9.06 -3.39 6.25
C VAL A 7 7.93 -3.82 5.33
N VAL A 8 6.67 -3.72 5.76
CA VAL A 8 5.49 -4.03 4.93
C VAL A 8 5.42 -3.03 3.79
N GLU A 9 5.56 -1.74 4.11
CA GLU A 9 5.50 -0.65 3.15
C GLU A 9 6.58 -0.80 2.07
N GLN A 10 7.82 -1.07 2.47
CA GLN A 10 8.94 -1.27 1.55
C GLN A 10 8.71 -2.47 0.61
N LYS A 11 8.11 -3.56 1.11
CA LYS A 11 7.80 -4.73 0.26
C LYS A 11 6.68 -4.46 -0.73
N ILE A 12 5.68 -3.68 -0.34
CA ILE A 12 4.64 -3.23 -1.26
C ILE A 12 5.23 -2.31 -2.34
N ALA A 13 6.05 -1.35 -1.97
CA ALA A 13 6.74 -0.47 -2.91
C ALA A 13 7.67 -1.25 -3.86
N GLU A 14 8.41 -2.24 -3.36
CA GLU A 14 9.24 -3.14 -4.19
C GLU A 14 8.39 -3.94 -5.19
N THR A 15 7.23 -4.42 -4.76
CA THR A 15 6.29 -5.15 -5.63
C THR A 15 5.77 -4.26 -6.74
N GLU A 16 5.38 -3.02 -6.41
CA GLU A 16 4.92 -2.03 -7.38
C GLU A 16 6.02 -1.63 -8.36
N PHE A 17 7.25 -1.45 -7.87
CA PHE A 17 8.40 -1.11 -8.70
C PHE A 17 8.60 -2.12 -9.83
N PHE A 18 8.55 -3.42 -9.54
CA PHE A 18 8.67 -4.46 -10.58
C PHE A 18 7.48 -4.49 -11.54
N LEU A 19 6.26 -4.21 -11.05
CA LEU A 19 5.09 -4.05 -11.91
C LEU A 19 5.27 -2.86 -12.88
N GLY A 20 5.82 -1.74 -12.38
CA GLY A 20 6.16 -0.57 -13.20
C GLY A 20 7.23 -0.87 -14.24
N LEU A 21 8.23 -1.68 -13.91
CA LEU A 21 9.25 -2.15 -14.87
C LEU A 21 8.67 -3.08 -15.95
N MET A 22 7.72 -3.96 -15.59
CA MET A 22 7.00 -4.77 -16.58
C MET A 22 6.27 -3.89 -17.61
N ALA A 23 5.63 -2.80 -17.16
CA ALA A 23 4.95 -1.86 -18.05
C ALA A 23 5.92 -1.14 -19.01
N LYS A 24 7.18 -0.95 -18.59
CA LYS A 24 8.22 -0.24 -19.34
C LYS A 24 9.07 -1.15 -20.25
N ALA A 25 9.01 -2.47 -20.07
CA ALA A 25 9.82 -3.45 -20.82
C ALA A 25 9.58 -3.42 -22.34
N GLY A 26 8.45 -2.85 -22.79
CA GLY A 26 8.16 -2.71 -24.22
C GLY A 26 8.23 -4.06 -24.94
N SER A 27 8.96 -4.12 -26.06
CA SER A 27 9.12 -5.34 -26.88
C SER A 27 10.15 -6.35 -26.39
N SER A 28 10.82 -6.09 -25.27
CA SER A 28 11.80 -6.99 -24.70
C SER A 28 11.11 -8.07 -23.87
N THR A 29 10.76 -9.21 -24.50
CA THR A 29 10.12 -10.34 -23.81
C THR A 29 10.97 -10.83 -22.64
N PHE A 30 12.29 -10.89 -22.80
CA PHE A 30 13.20 -11.34 -21.74
C PHE A 30 13.17 -10.41 -20.52
N GLU A 31 13.22 -9.09 -20.72
CA GLU A 31 13.09 -8.13 -19.62
C GLU A 31 11.73 -8.25 -18.94
N PHE A 32 10.66 -8.35 -19.72
CA PHE A 32 9.32 -8.55 -19.19
C PHE A 32 9.23 -9.82 -18.32
N GLU A 33 9.80 -10.93 -18.77
CA GLU A 33 9.87 -12.19 -18.01
C GLU A 33 10.70 -12.06 -16.73
N CYS A 34 11.85 -11.39 -16.78
CA CYS A 34 12.67 -11.10 -15.59
C CYS A 34 11.90 -10.27 -14.56
N TYR A 35 11.23 -9.20 -14.99
CA TYR A 35 10.45 -8.35 -14.10
C TYR A 35 9.20 -9.05 -13.57
N LEU A 36 8.54 -9.89 -14.38
CA LEU A 36 7.44 -10.74 -13.92
C LEU A 36 7.91 -11.72 -12.83
N SER A 37 9.06 -12.36 -13.00
CA SER A 37 9.66 -13.21 -11.96
C SER A 37 9.89 -12.44 -10.67
N ALA A 38 10.46 -11.24 -10.76
CA ALA A 38 10.73 -10.38 -9.60
C ALA A 38 9.44 -9.90 -8.92
N PHE A 39 8.40 -9.56 -9.69
CA PHE A 39 7.06 -9.22 -9.19
C PHE A 39 6.41 -10.40 -8.43
N LEU A 40 6.48 -11.62 -8.96
CA LEU A 40 5.94 -12.81 -8.30
C LEU A 40 6.68 -13.15 -7.00
N ALA A 41 7.99 -12.89 -6.96
CA ALA A 41 8.79 -13.06 -5.76
C ALA A 41 8.48 -12.00 -4.69
N SER A 42 8.42 -10.72 -5.08
CA SER A 42 8.17 -9.58 -4.20
C SER A 42 6.73 -9.55 -3.64
N SER A 43 5.73 -9.89 -4.46
CA SER A 43 4.34 -10.03 -3.98
C SER A 43 4.20 -11.06 -2.84
N ARG A 44 4.97 -12.16 -2.89
CA ARG A 44 5.04 -13.12 -1.78
C ARG A 44 5.67 -12.50 -0.55
N THR A 45 6.82 -11.84 -0.69
CA THR A 45 7.52 -11.25 0.46
C THR A 45 6.67 -10.16 1.11
N SER A 46 5.85 -9.42 0.37
CA SER A 46 4.85 -8.49 0.92
C SER A 46 3.87 -9.18 1.85
N THR A 47 3.26 -10.29 1.43
CA THR A 47 2.33 -11.04 2.30
C THR A 47 3.03 -11.66 3.52
N LEU A 48 4.31 -12.04 3.40
CA LEU A 48 5.10 -12.57 4.51
C LEU A 48 5.51 -11.47 5.50
N ALA A 49 5.85 -10.27 5.01
CA ALA A 49 6.15 -9.11 5.84
C ALA A 49 4.95 -8.76 6.71
N LEU A 50 3.75 -8.70 6.12
CA LEU A 50 2.51 -8.47 6.87
C LEU A 50 2.29 -9.53 7.97
N GLN A 51 2.57 -10.80 7.69
CA GLN A 51 2.42 -11.88 8.68
C GLN A 51 3.40 -11.82 9.86
N GLN A 52 4.44 -10.99 9.81
CA GLN A 52 5.34 -10.76 10.95
C GLN A 52 4.61 -10.06 12.11
N PHE A 53 3.50 -9.39 11.83
CA PHE A 53 2.67 -8.65 12.79
C PHE A 53 1.62 -9.50 13.51
N LYS A 54 1.70 -10.84 13.43
CA LYS A 54 0.81 -11.77 14.18
C LYS A 54 0.77 -11.57 15.71
N HIS A 55 1.73 -10.83 16.25
CA HIS A 55 1.82 -10.50 17.67
C HIS A 55 0.99 -9.26 18.04
N VAL A 56 0.56 -8.46 17.05
CA VAL A 56 -0.34 -7.33 17.24
C VAL A 56 -1.71 -7.84 17.66
N GLU A 57 -2.27 -7.23 18.70
CA GLU A 57 -3.61 -7.56 19.21
C GLU A 57 -4.66 -7.43 18.09
N GLY A 58 -5.55 -8.43 17.98
CA GLY A 58 -6.58 -8.46 16.93
C GLY A 58 -6.10 -8.91 15.55
N PHE A 59 -4.78 -8.99 15.29
CA PHE A 59 -4.25 -9.30 13.97
C PHE A 59 -4.69 -10.66 13.45
N GLU A 60 -4.63 -11.73 14.26
CA GLU A 60 -4.94 -13.08 13.76
C GLU A 60 -6.41 -13.20 13.33
N GLU A 61 -7.33 -12.62 14.11
CA GLU A 61 -8.75 -12.60 13.74
C GLU A 61 -8.96 -11.79 12.45
N TRP A 62 -8.38 -10.59 12.38
CA TRP A 62 -8.42 -9.72 11.21
C TRP A 62 -7.86 -10.41 9.95
N TYR A 63 -6.66 -10.99 10.06
CA TYR A 63 -5.95 -11.59 8.94
C TYR A 63 -6.62 -12.89 8.49
N SER A 64 -7.26 -13.64 9.38
CA SER A 64 -7.99 -14.87 9.02
C SER A 64 -9.11 -14.60 8.01
N LYS A 65 -9.81 -13.46 8.14
CA LYS A 65 -10.87 -13.00 7.22
C LYS A 65 -10.30 -12.70 5.84
N HIS A 66 -9.21 -11.92 5.78
CA HIS A 66 -8.52 -11.57 4.54
C HIS A 66 -7.90 -12.79 3.85
N ARG A 67 -7.31 -13.71 4.62
CA ARG A 67 -6.75 -14.97 4.12
C ARG A 67 -7.83 -15.86 3.51
N LYS A 68 -9.02 -15.90 4.10
CA LYS A 68 -10.17 -16.61 3.53
C LYS A 68 -10.59 -15.98 2.20
N ALA A 69 -10.71 -14.65 2.12
CA ALA A 69 -11.05 -13.95 0.89
C ALA A 69 -10.03 -14.22 -0.24
N LEU A 70 -8.73 -14.17 0.05
CA LEU A 70 -7.68 -14.54 -0.91
C LEU A 70 -7.77 -16.00 -1.37
N ARG A 71 -8.15 -16.93 -0.47
CA ARG A 71 -8.38 -18.34 -0.81
C ARG A 71 -9.64 -18.58 -1.62
N GLU A 72 -10.56 -17.63 -1.69
CA GLU A 72 -11.78 -17.74 -2.49
C GLU A 72 -11.63 -17.02 -3.83
N ASN A 73 -10.78 -15.99 -3.89
CA ASN A 73 -10.48 -15.21 -5.08
C ASN A 73 -9.70 -16.01 -6.16
N SER A 74 -10.23 -16.07 -7.38
CA SER A 74 -9.63 -16.79 -8.51
C SER A 74 -8.30 -16.20 -8.96
N THR A 75 -8.16 -14.88 -8.98
CA THR A 75 -6.92 -14.19 -9.34
C THR A 75 -5.81 -14.53 -8.34
N ALA A 76 -6.09 -14.43 -7.04
CA ALA A 76 -5.10 -14.76 -6.01
C ALA A 76 -4.66 -16.24 -6.07
N LYS A 77 -5.58 -17.18 -6.33
CA LYS A 77 -5.26 -18.59 -6.57
C LYS A 77 -4.34 -18.78 -7.78
N PHE A 78 -4.70 -18.18 -8.90
CA PHE A 78 -3.91 -18.26 -10.12
C PHE A 78 -2.47 -17.78 -9.90
N PHE A 79 -2.29 -16.64 -9.23
CA PHE A 79 -0.95 -16.12 -8.93
C PHE A 79 -0.17 -16.95 -7.91
N LEU A 80 -0.87 -17.56 -6.93
CA LEU A 80 -0.26 -18.51 -6.00
C LEU A 80 0.33 -19.71 -6.75
N ASP A 81 -0.46 -20.33 -7.63
CA ASP A 81 -0.05 -21.50 -8.41
C ASP A 81 1.04 -21.16 -9.41
N LEU A 82 0.90 -20.01 -10.08
CA LEU A 82 1.88 -19.50 -11.03
C LEU A 82 3.25 -19.33 -10.37
N ARG A 83 3.27 -18.66 -9.21
CA ARG A 83 4.50 -18.44 -8.44
C ARG A 83 5.12 -19.77 -7.99
N ASN A 84 4.31 -20.68 -7.44
CA ASN A 84 4.81 -21.97 -6.98
C ASN A 84 5.45 -22.75 -8.14
N ALA A 85 4.80 -22.79 -9.31
CA ALA A 85 5.35 -23.45 -10.47
C ALA A 85 6.66 -22.80 -10.97
N HIS A 86 6.72 -21.46 -11.00
CA HIS A 86 7.93 -20.72 -11.38
C HIS A 86 9.11 -21.02 -10.44
N LEU A 87 8.88 -21.01 -9.12
CA LEU A 87 9.89 -21.33 -8.12
C LEU A 87 10.43 -22.77 -8.23
N HIS A 88 9.62 -23.69 -8.76
CA HIS A 88 10.01 -25.10 -8.98
C HIS A 88 10.59 -25.37 -10.38
N GLY A 89 11.01 -24.33 -11.10
CA GLY A 89 11.67 -24.47 -12.41
C GLY A 89 10.70 -24.65 -13.58
N GLY A 90 9.42 -24.32 -13.39
CA GLY A 90 8.44 -24.30 -14.47
C GLY A 90 8.78 -23.26 -15.54
N GLN A 91 8.27 -23.47 -16.75
CA GLN A 91 8.40 -22.49 -17.84
C GLN A 91 7.73 -21.16 -17.48
N TYR A 92 8.29 -20.05 -17.99
CA TYR A 92 7.66 -18.74 -17.92
C TYR A 92 6.24 -18.80 -18.50
N PRO A 93 5.27 -18.13 -17.86
CA PRO A 93 3.87 -18.22 -18.23
C PRO A 93 3.53 -17.39 -19.47
N VAL A 94 4.52 -16.81 -20.14
CA VAL A 94 4.32 -15.94 -21.30
C VAL A 94 4.14 -16.82 -22.55
N ARG A 95 3.02 -16.66 -23.26
CA ARG A 95 2.79 -17.30 -24.57
C ARG A 95 3.50 -16.53 -25.68
N GLY A 96 3.42 -15.22 -25.61
CA GLY A 96 3.92 -14.27 -26.60
C GLY A 96 3.43 -12.86 -26.29
N GLY A 97 3.92 -11.89 -27.05
CA GLY A 97 3.55 -10.48 -26.93
C GLY A 97 3.12 -9.89 -28.27
N VAL A 98 2.15 -8.98 -28.25
CA VAL A 98 1.78 -8.13 -29.37
C VAL A 98 2.26 -6.72 -29.09
N PHE A 99 2.92 -6.11 -30.08
CA PHE A 99 3.45 -4.75 -29.98
C PHE A 99 2.78 -3.87 -31.02
N HIS A 100 2.10 -2.82 -30.55
CA HIS A 100 1.44 -1.87 -31.44
C HIS A 100 1.57 -0.45 -30.89
N ARG A 101 2.10 0.47 -31.71
CA ARG A 101 2.26 1.91 -31.38
C ARG A 101 2.90 2.14 -30.01
N GLY A 102 3.97 1.41 -29.71
CA GLY A 102 4.70 1.53 -28.43
C GLY A 102 4.03 0.88 -27.23
N LYS A 103 2.87 0.24 -27.39
CA LYS A 103 2.21 -0.55 -26.34
C LYS A 103 2.49 -2.03 -26.51
N ALA A 104 2.96 -2.65 -25.44
CA ALA A 104 3.20 -4.08 -25.32
C ALA A 104 2.03 -4.76 -24.62
N ARG A 105 1.53 -5.86 -25.18
CA ARG A 105 0.54 -6.72 -24.52
C ARG A 105 1.05 -8.14 -24.50
N TYR A 106 1.28 -8.69 -23.32
CA TYR A 106 1.72 -10.07 -23.14
C TYR A 106 0.57 -10.94 -22.67
N GLU A 107 0.44 -12.14 -23.24
CA GLU A 107 -0.66 -13.06 -22.93
C GLU A 107 -0.15 -14.29 -22.18
N PHE A 108 -0.96 -14.77 -21.24
CA PHE A 108 -0.68 -16.01 -20.54
C PHE A 108 -0.71 -17.21 -21.50
N ARG A 109 0.19 -18.16 -21.25
CA ARG A 109 0.12 -19.49 -21.84
C ARG A 109 -1.00 -20.28 -21.16
N THR A 110 -2.00 -20.66 -21.95
CA THR A 110 -3.05 -21.59 -21.53
C THR A 110 -2.46 -22.99 -21.38
N THR A 111 -2.44 -23.50 -20.16
CA THR A 111 -2.10 -24.88 -19.82
C THR A 111 -3.22 -25.43 -18.94
N GLU A 112 -3.70 -26.65 -19.21
CA GLU A 112 -4.82 -27.29 -18.48
C GLU A 112 -4.63 -27.28 -16.95
N SER A 113 -3.39 -27.27 -16.47
CA SER A 113 -3.06 -27.23 -15.04
C SER A 113 -3.21 -25.85 -14.36
N ARG A 114 -3.65 -24.81 -15.08
CA ARG A 114 -3.70 -23.41 -14.60
C ARG A 114 -5.01 -22.70 -14.92
N GLU A 115 -6.10 -23.45 -15.04
CA GLU A 115 -7.43 -22.88 -15.29
C GLU A 115 -8.16 -22.49 -13.99
N PRO A 116 -8.92 -21.38 -13.98
CA PRO A 116 -9.10 -20.44 -15.08
C PRO A 116 -7.94 -19.46 -15.21
N VAL A 117 -7.45 -19.26 -16.44
CA VAL A 117 -6.48 -18.21 -16.77
C VAL A 117 -7.22 -16.86 -16.78
N PRO A 118 -6.66 -15.77 -16.23
CA PRO A 118 -7.27 -14.45 -16.33
C PRO A 118 -7.53 -14.04 -17.78
N ASP A 119 -8.69 -13.44 -18.05
CA ASP A 119 -9.07 -12.96 -19.40
C ASP A 119 -8.29 -11.71 -19.84
N SER A 120 -7.62 -11.05 -18.90
CA SER A 120 -6.79 -9.88 -19.14
C SER A 120 -5.35 -10.26 -19.54
N ASP A 121 -4.62 -9.31 -20.13
CA ASP A 121 -3.19 -9.48 -20.36
C ASP A 121 -2.40 -9.61 -19.03
N ILE A 122 -1.16 -10.11 -19.11
CA ILE A 122 -0.34 -10.41 -17.93
C ILE A 122 -0.13 -9.16 -17.06
N LEU A 123 0.14 -8.00 -17.66
CA LEU A 123 0.39 -6.78 -16.89
C LEU A 123 -0.87 -6.36 -16.13
N SER A 124 -2.02 -6.36 -16.80
CA SER A 124 -3.32 -6.06 -16.18
C SER A 124 -3.69 -7.06 -15.08
N ALA A 125 -3.45 -8.36 -15.28
CA ALA A 125 -3.67 -9.37 -14.26
C ALA A 125 -2.75 -9.17 -13.04
N CYS A 126 -1.48 -8.86 -13.27
CA CYS A 126 -0.53 -8.57 -12.19
C CYS A 126 -0.94 -7.31 -11.41
N ARG A 127 -1.43 -6.27 -12.10
CA ARG A 127 -1.98 -5.07 -11.48
C ARG A 127 -3.17 -5.39 -10.59
N ASN A 128 -4.14 -6.17 -11.09
CA ASN A 128 -5.29 -6.59 -10.30
C ASN A 128 -4.88 -7.39 -9.07
N PHE A 129 -3.88 -8.27 -9.20
CA PHE A 129 -3.34 -8.99 -8.06
C PHE A 129 -2.61 -8.09 -7.06
N PHE A 130 -1.84 -7.11 -7.54
CA PHE A 130 -1.20 -6.10 -6.69
C PHE A 130 -2.24 -5.29 -5.91
N ILE A 131 -3.33 -4.87 -6.55
CA ILE A 131 -4.45 -4.15 -5.90
C ILE A 131 -5.03 -4.98 -4.75
N LEU A 132 -5.26 -6.29 -4.95
CA LEU A 132 -5.75 -7.16 -3.86
C LEU A 132 -4.80 -7.19 -2.65
N ILE A 133 -3.49 -7.18 -2.88
CA ILE A 133 -2.51 -7.14 -1.78
C ILE A 133 -2.51 -5.75 -1.14
N LEU A 134 -2.52 -4.70 -1.95
CA LEU A 134 -2.51 -3.30 -1.51
C LEU A 134 -3.74 -2.98 -0.65
N GLU A 135 -4.93 -3.46 -1.03
CA GLU A 135 -6.17 -3.33 -0.24
C GLU A 135 -6.05 -4.01 1.12
N ILE A 136 -5.44 -5.19 1.20
CA ILE A 136 -5.23 -5.88 2.49
C ILE A 136 -4.31 -5.06 3.39
N VAL A 137 -3.25 -4.46 2.81
CA VAL A 137 -2.35 -3.60 3.58
C VAL A 137 -3.07 -2.32 4.00
N HIS A 138 -3.84 -1.67 3.13
CA HIS A 138 -4.67 -0.52 3.49
C HIS A 138 -5.63 -0.83 4.64
N ASN A 139 -6.34 -1.96 4.57
CA ASN A 139 -7.25 -2.41 5.62
C ASN A 139 -6.55 -2.62 6.97
N SER A 140 -5.25 -2.94 6.98
CA SER A 140 -4.50 -3.03 8.23
C SER A 140 -4.33 -1.67 8.91
N TYR A 141 -4.15 -0.58 8.14
CA TYR A 141 -4.14 0.77 8.70
C TYR A 141 -5.53 1.18 9.19
N VAL A 142 -6.60 0.74 8.53
CA VAL A 142 -7.97 1.05 8.95
C VAL A 142 -8.33 0.34 10.25
N ASP A 143 -8.08 -0.96 10.33
CA ASP A 143 -8.59 -1.79 11.44
C ASP A 143 -7.61 -1.88 12.61
N LEU A 144 -6.30 -1.77 12.34
CA LEU A 144 -5.23 -1.96 13.33
C LEU A 144 -4.35 -0.70 13.49
N GLY A 145 -4.71 0.42 12.85
CA GLY A 145 -3.87 1.60 12.68
C GLY A 145 -3.19 2.10 13.94
N VAL A 146 -3.93 2.30 15.03
CA VAL A 146 -3.37 2.73 16.34
C VAL A 146 -2.28 1.81 16.90
N ARG A 147 -2.15 0.58 16.39
CA ARG A 147 -1.11 -0.38 16.82
C ARG A 147 0.09 -0.45 15.87
N ILE A 148 -0.05 0.03 14.64
CA ILE A 148 0.94 -0.16 13.57
C ILE A 148 1.45 1.15 12.95
N ASP A 149 0.73 2.24 13.16
CA ASP A 149 1.00 3.55 12.56
C ASP A 149 1.12 4.61 13.65
N SER A 150 2.28 5.29 13.65
CA SER A 150 2.60 6.28 14.68
C SER A 150 1.69 7.50 14.58
N GLN A 151 1.30 7.90 13.36
CA GLN A 151 0.39 9.03 13.15
C GLN A 151 -0.97 8.79 13.82
N GLN A 152 -1.48 7.56 13.76
CA GLN A 152 -2.74 7.18 14.40
C GLN A 152 -2.62 6.91 15.90
N TYR A 153 -1.47 6.42 16.37
CA TYR A 153 -1.22 6.22 17.79
C TYR A 153 -1.11 7.56 18.55
N TYR A 154 -0.34 8.52 18.02
CA TYR A 154 -0.09 9.81 18.67
C TYR A 154 -1.18 10.84 18.38
N THR A 155 -2.40 10.53 18.84
CA THR A 155 -3.57 11.39 18.74
C THR A 155 -4.15 11.70 20.12
N LYS A 156 -4.79 12.87 20.23
CA LYS A 156 -5.46 13.32 21.44
C LYS A 156 -6.55 12.34 21.88
N GLU A 157 -7.31 11.84 20.92
CA GLU A 157 -8.41 10.90 21.11
C GLU A 157 -7.89 9.57 21.64
N HIS A 158 -6.83 9.03 21.04
CA HIS A 158 -6.25 7.76 21.49
C HIS A 158 -5.67 7.88 22.90
N PHE A 159 -4.89 8.92 23.17
CA PHE A 159 -4.28 9.12 24.50
C PHE A 159 -5.33 9.36 25.58
N SER A 160 -6.43 10.07 25.25
CA SER A 160 -7.57 10.24 26.17
C SER A 160 -8.20 8.90 26.56
N ILE A 161 -8.34 7.95 25.62
CA ILE A 161 -8.82 6.58 25.90
C ILE A 161 -7.89 5.83 26.86
N LEU A 162 -6.58 6.07 26.74
CA LEU A 162 -5.56 5.50 27.63
C LEU A 162 -5.48 6.18 29.00
N GLY A 163 -6.21 7.28 29.21
CA GLY A 163 -6.11 8.11 30.42
C GLY A 163 -4.78 8.87 30.51
N ARG A 164 -4.18 9.20 29.35
CA ARG A 164 -2.89 9.88 29.21
C ARG A 164 -3.06 11.22 28.50
N SER A 165 -2.04 12.05 28.61
CA SER A 165 -2.02 13.43 28.09
C SER A 165 -0.95 13.63 27.02
N ILE A 166 -0.92 14.82 26.39
CA ILE A 166 0.15 15.21 25.48
C ILE A 166 1.53 15.17 26.14
N ASP A 167 1.63 15.48 27.43
CA ASP A 167 2.90 15.45 28.16
C ASP A 167 3.47 14.02 28.20
N ASP A 168 2.61 13.02 28.36
CA ASP A 168 2.99 11.61 28.31
C ASP A 168 3.49 11.21 26.92
N ALA A 169 2.86 11.73 25.86
CA ALA A 169 3.26 11.48 24.47
C ALA A 169 4.62 12.11 24.15
N GLU A 170 4.84 13.36 24.57
CA GLU A 170 6.11 14.06 24.38
C GLU A 170 7.25 13.37 25.13
N ILE A 171 6.99 12.87 26.35
CA ILE A 171 7.96 12.05 27.07
C ILE A 171 8.29 10.76 26.31
N GLU A 172 7.31 10.11 25.66
CA GLU A 172 7.59 8.92 24.84
C GLU A 172 8.42 9.22 23.59
N VAL A 173 8.12 10.31 22.88
CA VAL A 173 8.77 10.63 21.60
C VAL A 173 10.10 11.35 21.79
N HIS A 174 10.17 12.30 22.72
CA HIS A 174 11.32 13.17 22.96
C HIS A 174 12.11 12.78 24.20
N GLY A 175 11.47 12.21 25.22
CA GLY A 175 12.07 11.95 26.53
C GLY A 175 11.87 13.08 27.55
N TRP A 176 11.16 14.15 27.18
CA TRP A 176 10.82 15.29 28.04
C TRP A 176 9.55 15.99 27.55
N ILE A 177 8.94 16.82 28.41
CA ILE A 177 7.82 17.71 28.06
C ILE A 177 8.38 18.93 27.32
N CYS A 178 7.81 19.27 26.18
CA CYS A 178 8.23 20.38 25.32
C CYS A 178 7.83 21.75 25.87
N ASP A 179 8.35 22.12 27.05
CA ASP A 179 8.06 23.39 27.73
C ASP A 179 8.31 24.62 26.86
N SER A 180 9.22 24.55 25.87
CA SER A 180 9.46 25.64 24.92
C SER A 180 8.23 25.96 24.08
N LEU A 181 7.48 24.95 23.60
CA LEU A 181 6.25 25.17 22.84
C LEU A 181 5.18 25.85 23.70
N ILE A 182 5.06 25.42 24.96
CA ILE A 182 4.15 26.03 25.93
C ILE A 182 4.51 27.50 26.17
N GLN A 183 5.81 27.81 26.32
CA GLN A 183 6.30 29.19 26.50
C GLN A 183 6.09 30.07 25.26
N GLU A 184 6.14 29.48 24.08
CA GLU A 184 5.83 30.14 22.80
C GLU A 184 4.32 30.33 22.57
N GLY A 185 3.48 29.83 23.48
CA GLY A 185 2.02 30.00 23.44
C GLY A 185 1.29 28.97 22.59
N TYR A 186 1.93 27.85 22.24
CA TYR A 186 1.28 26.75 21.55
C TYR A 186 0.23 26.12 22.47
N ASP A 187 -0.98 25.95 21.95
CA ASP A 187 -2.02 25.20 22.63
C ASP A 187 -1.79 23.67 22.49
N GLU A 188 -2.69 22.90 23.09
CA GLU A 188 -2.58 21.44 23.09
C GLU A 188 -2.63 20.85 21.67
N ASP A 189 -3.50 21.39 20.81
CA ASP A 189 -3.70 20.85 19.47
C ASP A 189 -2.50 21.17 18.55
N ALA A 190 -1.90 22.36 18.71
CA ALA A 190 -0.64 22.73 18.08
C ALA A 190 0.50 21.79 18.50
N ARG A 191 0.59 21.45 19.79
CA ARG A 191 1.60 20.51 20.31
C ARG A 191 1.41 19.09 19.76
N TRP A 192 0.17 18.61 19.65
CA TRP A 192 -0.13 17.32 19.00
C TRP A 192 0.29 17.30 17.53
N SER A 193 0.06 18.40 16.80
CA SER A 193 0.50 18.57 15.42
C SER A 193 2.03 18.51 15.30
N GLU A 194 2.74 19.30 16.12
CA GLU A 194 4.21 19.32 16.15
C GLU A 194 4.81 17.95 16.49
N LEU A 195 4.27 17.27 17.50
CA LEU A 195 4.71 15.92 17.89
C LEU A 195 4.54 14.92 16.74
N ARG A 196 3.40 14.95 16.04
CA ARG A 196 3.16 14.08 14.88
C ARG A 196 4.09 14.40 13.71
N GLY A 197 4.51 15.64 13.55
CA GLY A 197 5.56 16.03 12.61
C GLY A 197 6.94 15.40 12.90
N LYS A 198 7.12 14.73 14.06
CA LYS A 198 8.37 14.06 14.46
C LYS A 198 8.30 12.54 14.40
N VAL A 199 7.11 11.98 14.21
CA VAL A 199 6.93 10.52 14.11
C VAL A 199 6.75 10.09 12.66
N TYR A 200 6.96 8.81 12.41
CA TYR A 200 6.88 8.24 11.07
C TYR A 200 5.47 8.36 10.48
N GLU A 201 5.38 8.73 9.20
CA GLU A 201 4.16 8.70 8.38
C GLU A 201 4.26 7.56 7.35
N CYS A 202 3.14 6.92 7.04
CA CYS A 202 3.07 5.90 5.99
C CYS A 202 3.69 6.38 4.67
N SER A 203 4.79 5.74 4.27
CA SER A 203 5.57 6.12 3.10
C SER A 203 4.92 5.73 1.76
N ILE A 204 3.91 4.86 1.80
CA ILE A 204 3.22 4.33 0.61
C ILE A 204 1.81 4.91 0.40
N ASN A 205 1.47 6.02 1.06
CA ASN A 205 0.19 6.70 0.83
C ASN A 205 -0.03 7.07 -0.65
N HIS A 206 1.05 7.37 -1.38
CA HIS A 206 1.01 7.59 -2.83
C HIS A 206 0.45 6.40 -3.62
N LEU A 207 0.72 5.17 -3.16
CA LEU A 207 0.19 3.95 -3.78
C LEU A 207 -1.29 3.76 -3.45
N PHE A 208 -1.70 3.95 -2.20
CA PHE A 208 -3.11 3.88 -1.82
C PHE A 208 -3.94 4.92 -2.59
N TYR A 209 -3.46 6.15 -2.64
CA TYR A 209 -4.16 7.24 -3.31
C TYR A 209 -4.34 6.91 -4.79
N SER A 210 -3.25 6.54 -5.46
CA SER A 210 -3.26 6.37 -6.91
C SER A 210 -3.97 5.10 -7.37
N TYR A 211 -3.78 3.97 -6.67
CA TYR A 211 -4.38 2.69 -7.06
C TYR A 211 -5.79 2.46 -6.49
N LEU A 212 -6.10 2.99 -5.30
CA LEU A 212 -7.37 2.72 -4.60
C LEU A 212 -8.27 3.95 -4.47
N GLY A 213 -7.75 5.16 -4.71
CA GLY A 213 -8.49 6.40 -4.42
C GLY A 213 -8.71 6.62 -2.92
N LYS A 214 -7.83 6.08 -2.07
CA LYS A 214 -7.94 6.14 -0.60
C LYS A 214 -6.58 6.51 0.00
N VAL A 215 -6.58 7.00 1.23
CA VAL A 215 -5.36 7.19 2.03
C VAL A 215 -5.49 6.44 3.35
N THR A 216 -4.39 6.29 4.09
CA THR A 216 -4.47 5.82 5.47
C THR A 216 -5.32 6.80 6.30
N PRO A 217 -6.07 6.33 7.32
CA PRO A 217 -6.79 7.23 8.21
C PRO A 217 -5.87 8.34 8.71
N GLN A 218 -6.27 9.59 8.48
CA GLN A 218 -5.52 10.76 8.94
C GLN A 218 -6.04 11.19 10.32
N PRO A 219 -5.17 11.71 11.20
CA PRO A 219 -5.60 12.37 12.42
C PRO A 219 -6.56 13.53 12.12
N VAL A 220 -7.52 13.77 13.01
CA VAL A 220 -8.41 14.93 12.90
C VAL A 220 -7.59 16.19 13.19
N GLU A 221 -7.44 17.04 12.19
CA GLU A 221 -6.82 18.36 12.36
C GLU A 221 -7.86 19.39 12.83
N PRO A 222 -7.50 20.30 13.77
CA PRO A 222 -8.38 21.40 14.14
C PRO A 222 -8.70 22.31 12.94
N GLU A 223 -9.91 22.88 12.93
CA GLU A 223 -10.41 23.70 11.80
C GLU A 223 -9.46 24.84 11.40
N HIS A 224 -8.75 25.44 12.35
CA HIS A 224 -7.83 26.55 12.09
C HIS A 224 -6.51 26.13 11.41
N TYR A 225 -6.24 24.83 11.28
CA TYR A 225 -5.13 24.28 10.48
C TYR A 225 -5.56 23.84 9.07
N SER A 226 -6.87 23.73 8.81
CA SER A 226 -7.39 23.22 7.54
C SER A 226 -7.00 24.06 6.31
N ASP A 227 -6.75 25.35 6.50
CA ASP A 227 -6.28 26.27 5.45
C ASP A 227 -4.84 25.95 4.96
N PHE A 228 -4.09 25.12 5.68
CA PHE A 228 -2.73 24.67 5.33
C PHE A 228 -2.66 23.23 4.84
N ALA A 229 -3.81 22.59 4.57
CA ALA A 229 -3.84 21.21 4.09
C ALA A 229 -3.17 21.11 2.71
N TYR A 230 -1.99 20.47 2.67
CA TYR A 230 -1.27 20.19 1.42
C TYR A 230 -2.09 19.28 0.52
N THR A 231 -2.30 19.70 -0.74
CA THR A 231 -2.91 18.89 -1.78
C THR A 231 -2.19 17.55 -1.98
N PRO A 232 -2.83 16.51 -2.56
CA PRO A 232 -2.17 15.25 -2.87
C PRO A 232 -0.92 15.42 -3.72
N GLU A 233 -0.92 16.41 -4.64
CA GLU A 233 0.24 16.80 -5.44
C GLU A 233 1.39 17.32 -4.56
N GLU A 234 1.11 18.22 -3.61
CA GLU A 234 2.10 18.79 -2.69
C GLU A 234 2.64 17.75 -1.70
N ARG A 235 1.81 16.78 -1.28
CA ARG A 235 2.23 15.63 -0.47
C ARG A 235 3.00 14.57 -1.27
N GLY A 236 3.09 14.71 -2.60
CA GLY A 236 3.74 13.72 -3.46
C GLY A 236 2.98 12.40 -3.58
N TRP A 237 1.66 12.41 -3.36
CA TRP A 237 0.81 11.23 -3.41
C TRP A 237 0.40 10.82 -4.83
N ILE A 238 0.70 11.64 -5.83
CA ILE A 238 0.47 11.31 -7.22
C ILE A 238 1.54 10.33 -7.71
N HIS A 239 1.14 9.07 -7.86
CA HIS A 239 1.97 8.00 -8.39
C HIS A 239 1.30 7.39 -9.62
N LEU A 240 2.05 7.21 -10.71
CA LEU A 240 1.47 6.72 -11.96
C LEU A 240 1.25 5.19 -11.91
N PRO A 241 -0.01 4.69 -11.96
CA PRO A 241 -0.26 3.25 -11.96
C PRO A 241 0.36 2.57 -13.18
N ALA A 242 1.01 1.44 -12.96
CA ALA A 242 1.80 0.74 -13.96
C ALA A 242 0.97 0.44 -15.23
N GLY A 243 1.40 0.95 -16.38
CA GLY A 243 0.73 0.75 -17.67
C GLY A 243 -0.29 1.83 -18.06
N TYR A 244 -0.47 2.86 -17.23
CA TYR A 244 -1.27 4.04 -17.55
C TYR A 244 -0.38 5.25 -17.84
N SER A 245 -0.98 6.27 -18.47
CA SER A 245 -0.33 7.54 -18.82
C SER A 245 -0.65 8.68 -17.85
N SER A 246 -1.71 8.53 -17.05
CA SER A 246 -2.05 9.42 -15.93
C SER A 246 -2.85 8.64 -14.88
N VAL A 247 -2.96 9.20 -13.67
CA VAL A 247 -3.80 8.63 -12.60
C VAL A 247 -5.28 8.71 -12.99
N GLU A 248 -5.70 9.81 -13.62
CA GLU A 248 -7.08 10.01 -14.07
C GLU A 248 -7.51 8.98 -15.12
N ALA A 249 -6.60 8.60 -16.03
CA ALA A 249 -6.87 7.57 -17.01
C ALA A 249 -7.07 6.20 -16.34
N TYR A 250 -6.30 5.90 -15.30
CA TYR A 250 -6.47 4.70 -14.49
C TYR A 250 -7.78 4.72 -13.71
N TRP A 251 -8.11 5.83 -13.04
CA TRP A 251 -9.34 5.97 -12.28
C TRP A 251 -10.58 5.82 -13.16
N ALA A 252 -10.58 6.44 -14.34
CA ALA A 252 -11.68 6.31 -15.30
C ALA A 252 -11.89 4.85 -15.75
N ASP A 253 -10.80 4.12 -16.01
CA ASP A 253 -10.85 2.71 -16.41
C ASP A 253 -11.26 1.77 -15.27
N SER A 254 -10.85 2.11 -14.04
CA SER A 254 -11.09 1.31 -12.83
C SER A 254 -12.41 1.65 -12.14
N GLY A 255 -13.16 2.64 -12.63
CA GLY A 255 -14.40 3.10 -12.01
C GLY A 255 -14.18 3.80 -10.65
N ILE A 256 -12.97 4.30 -10.40
CA ILE A 256 -12.65 5.06 -9.19
C ILE A 256 -13.08 6.51 -9.43
N GLN A 257 -13.92 7.04 -8.54
CA GLN A 257 -14.20 8.46 -8.52
C GLN A 257 -12.99 9.20 -7.94
N LYS A 258 -12.56 10.28 -8.59
CA LYS A 258 -11.48 11.14 -8.07
C LYS A 258 -11.80 11.49 -6.60
N PRO A 259 -10.92 11.15 -5.64
CA PRO A 259 -11.19 11.41 -4.25
C PRO A 259 -11.34 12.91 -4.02
N ASP A 260 -12.38 13.31 -3.29
CA ASP A 260 -12.52 14.70 -2.85
C ASP A 260 -11.62 14.90 -1.63
N PHE A 261 -10.54 15.64 -1.85
CA PHE A 261 -9.47 15.83 -0.88
C PHE A 261 -9.94 16.49 0.41
N TYR A 262 -10.97 17.34 0.35
CA TYR A 262 -11.54 17.98 1.54
C TYR A 262 -12.47 17.05 2.35
N SER A 263 -12.66 15.82 1.89
CA SER A 263 -13.51 14.80 2.53
C SER A 263 -12.77 13.51 2.91
N LEU A 264 -11.46 13.44 2.62
CA LEU A 264 -10.55 12.35 3.01
C LEU A 264 -9.92 12.63 4.38
#